data_AF-A0A0F5N055-F1
#
_entry.id   AF-A0A0F5N055-F1
#
_cell.length_a   1.000
_cell.length_b   1.000
_cell.length_c   1.000
_cell.angle_alpha   90.00
_cell.angle_beta   90.00
_cell.angle_gamma   90.00
#
_symmetry.space_group_name_H-M   'P 1'
#
loop_
_entity.id
_entity.type
_entity.pdbx_description
1 polymer ?
#
loop_
_entity_poly.entity_id
_entity_poly.type
_entity_poly.pdbx_seq_one_letter_code
_entity_poly.pdbx_strand_id
1 'polypeptide(L)'
;MTEPTTTDGARPGRPPYSRVLLKLGGEMFGGGQVGLDPDVVAQVARQIAEVVRDGVQVAVVIGGGNFFRGAQLQQRGMERMRSDYMGMLGTVMNSLALQDFLEKEGIDTRVQTAITMGQVAEPYIPLRAQRHLEKGRVVIFGAGMGLPYFSTDTTAAQRALEIGAQVVLMAKAVDGIFTADPRVHPDAELLTTITHRQVIDQGLKVADATAFSLCMDNGMPILVFNLLTDGNIARAVAGEKIGTLVTS
;
A
#
# COMPACT_ATOMS: atom_id res chain seq x y z
N MET A 1 53.90 -20.19 1.58
CA MET A 1 52.66 -20.12 2.38
C MET A 1 51.68 -19.27 1.61
N THR A 2 50.81 -19.91 0.83
CA THR A 2 49.75 -19.27 0.05
C THR A 2 48.52 -19.12 0.95
N GLU A 3 48.05 -17.89 1.12
CA GLU A 3 46.78 -17.59 1.78
C GLU A 3 45.61 -18.21 0.98
N PRO A 4 44.58 -18.75 1.63
CA PRO A 4 43.42 -19.25 0.93
C PRO A 4 42.50 -18.09 0.56
N THR A 5 42.27 -17.92 -0.74
CA THR A 5 41.19 -17.11 -1.30
C THR A 5 39.84 -17.71 -0.90
N THR A 6 39.15 -17.05 0.02
CA THR A 6 37.74 -17.30 0.30
C THR A 6 36.90 -16.82 -0.87
N THR A 7 36.41 -17.76 -1.67
CA THR A 7 35.28 -17.53 -2.59
C THR A 7 34.03 -17.31 -1.75
N ASP A 8 33.61 -16.05 -1.63
CA ASP A 8 32.34 -15.67 -1.02
C ASP A 8 31.20 -16.12 -1.95
N GLY A 9 30.57 -17.23 -1.59
CA GLY A 9 29.39 -17.73 -2.29
C GLY A 9 28.24 -16.75 -2.05
N ALA A 10 27.78 -16.11 -3.14
CA ALA A 10 26.62 -15.22 -3.12
C ALA A 10 25.43 -15.90 -2.43
N ARG A 11 25.08 -15.42 -1.23
CA ARG A 11 23.80 -15.75 -0.60
C ARG A 11 22.68 -15.28 -1.53
N PRO A 12 21.57 -16.03 -1.68
CA PRO A 12 20.43 -15.55 -2.44
C PRO A 12 20.05 -14.17 -1.91
N GLY A 13 19.98 -13.21 -2.85
CA GLY A 13 20.10 -11.79 -2.58
C GLY A 13 19.05 -11.29 -1.60
N ARG A 14 19.48 -10.59 -0.56
CA ARG A 14 18.59 -9.88 0.36
C ARG A 14 17.66 -8.96 -0.43
N PRO A 15 16.35 -8.91 -0.14
CA PRO A 15 15.45 -8.01 -0.85
C PRO A 15 15.94 -6.55 -0.70
N PRO A 16 15.93 -5.75 -1.78
CA PRO A 16 16.39 -4.36 -1.77
C PRO A 16 15.61 -3.49 -0.80
N TYR A 17 14.36 -3.85 -0.50
CA TYR A 17 13.57 -3.22 0.56
C TYR A 17 13.38 -4.17 1.75
N SER A 18 13.87 -3.77 2.91
CA SER A 18 13.66 -4.44 4.21
C SER A 18 12.43 -3.94 4.96
N ARG A 19 11.95 -2.72 4.68
CA ARG A 19 10.70 -2.17 5.25
C ARG A 19 9.90 -1.44 4.18
N VAL A 20 8.66 -1.87 3.96
CA VAL A 20 7.78 -1.34 2.90
C VAL A 20 6.43 -0.93 3.46
N LEU A 21 5.79 0.05 2.83
CA LEU A 21 4.38 0.32 3.02
C LEU A 21 3.60 -0.06 1.76
N LEU A 22 2.73 -1.04 1.87
CA LEU A 22 1.84 -1.50 0.81
C LEU A 22 0.51 -0.74 0.89
N LYS A 23 0.20 0.03 -0.15
CA LYS A 23 -1.10 0.70 -0.28
C LYS A 23 -1.99 -0.10 -1.22
N LEU A 24 -3.10 -0.58 -0.69
CA LEU A 24 -4.13 -1.33 -1.40
C LEU A 24 -5.36 -0.44 -1.67
N GLY A 25 -5.87 -0.47 -2.90
CA GLY A 25 -7.21 0.06 -3.22
C GLY A 25 -8.31 -0.78 -2.57
N GLY A 26 -9.29 -0.14 -1.93
CA GLY A 26 -10.39 -0.85 -1.27
C GLY A 26 -11.31 -1.54 -2.26
N GLU A 27 -11.47 -0.96 -3.46
CA GLU A 27 -12.30 -1.47 -4.54
C GLU A 27 -11.89 -2.89 -4.97
N MET A 28 -10.61 -3.23 -4.85
CA MET A 28 -10.11 -4.57 -5.17
C MET A 28 -10.69 -5.62 -4.24
N PHE A 29 -10.87 -5.29 -2.95
CA PHE A 29 -11.43 -6.21 -1.96
C PHE A 29 -12.93 -6.47 -2.17
N GLY A 30 -13.62 -5.71 -3.04
CA GLY A 30 -15.03 -5.92 -3.33
C GLY A 30 -15.31 -6.92 -4.46
N GLY A 31 -14.29 -7.42 -5.18
CA GLY A 31 -14.51 -8.33 -6.32
C GLY A 31 -15.37 -7.71 -7.45
N GLY A 32 -15.43 -6.38 -7.53
CA GLY A 32 -16.31 -5.64 -8.44
C GLY A 32 -17.72 -5.35 -7.90
N GLN A 33 -18.08 -5.84 -6.71
CA GLN A 33 -19.35 -5.58 -6.04
C GLN A 33 -19.16 -4.78 -4.74
N VAL A 34 -20.27 -4.36 -4.12
CA VAL A 34 -20.24 -3.78 -2.79
C VAL A 34 -20.10 -4.90 -1.76
N GLY A 35 -19.12 -4.78 -0.87
CA GLY A 35 -18.85 -5.79 0.15
C GLY A 35 -17.40 -6.25 0.15
N LEU A 36 -17.19 -7.49 0.59
CA LEU A 36 -15.88 -8.11 0.72
C LEU A 36 -15.86 -9.45 -0.03
N ASP A 37 -14.89 -9.61 -0.92
CA ASP A 37 -14.59 -10.84 -1.64
C ASP A 37 -13.50 -11.60 -0.87
N PRO A 38 -13.82 -12.72 -0.19
CA PRO A 38 -12.87 -13.44 0.63
C PRO A 38 -11.75 -14.08 -0.19
N ASP A 39 -11.98 -14.42 -1.46
CA ASP A 39 -10.95 -15.05 -2.31
C ASP A 39 -9.86 -14.05 -2.67
N VAL A 40 -10.25 -12.80 -2.96
CA VAL A 40 -9.31 -11.70 -3.20
C VAL A 40 -8.52 -11.37 -1.94
N VAL A 41 -9.17 -11.28 -0.78
CA VAL A 41 -8.48 -11.01 0.49
C VAL A 41 -7.50 -12.14 0.82
N ALA A 42 -7.89 -13.40 0.62
CA ALA A 42 -7.03 -14.56 0.82
C ALA A 42 -5.80 -14.54 -0.10
N GLN A 43 -5.99 -14.20 -1.38
CA GLN A 43 -4.89 -14.09 -2.33
C GLN A 43 -3.88 -13.01 -1.92
N VAL A 44 -4.36 -11.84 -1.51
CA VAL A 44 -3.49 -10.75 -1.02
C VAL A 44 -2.78 -11.14 0.27
N ALA A 45 -3.48 -11.79 1.21
CA ALA A 45 -2.89 -12.28 2.46
C ALA A 45 -1.75 -13.28 2.19
N ARG A 46 -1.93 -14.23 1.26
CA ARG A 46 -0.89 -15.19 0.85
C ARG A 46 0.35 -14.48 0.31
N GLN A 47 0.17 -13.54 -0.63
CA GLN A 47 1.29 -12.79 -1.21
C GLN A 47 2.04 -11.94 -0.17
N ILE A 48 1.33 -11.32 0.79
CA ILE A 48 1.97 -10.61 1.90
C ILE A 48 2.72 -11.59 2.81
N ALA A 49 2.13 -12.74 3.11
CA ALA A 49 2.73 -13.74 3.97
C ALA A 49 4.05 -14.29 3.40
N GLU A 50 4.12 -14.51 2.08
CA GLU A 50 5.36 -14.87 1.39
C GLU A 50 6.48 -13.86 1.66
N VAL A 51 6.20 -12.57 1.45
CA VAL A 51 7.16 -11.49 1.67
C VAL A 51 7.59 -11.36 3.14
N VAL A 52 6.67 -11.51 4.07
CA VAL A 52 6.97 -11.42 5.51
C VAL A 52 7.85 -12.59 5.96
N ARG A 53 7.63 -13.80 5.42
CA ARG A 53 8.45 -14.99 5.70
C ARG A 53 9.89 -14.82 5.22
N ASP A 54 10.12 -13.99 4.21
CA ASP A 54 11.47 -13.60 3.75
C ASP A 54 12.14 -12.53 4.65
N GLY A 55 11.51 -12.15 5.76
CA GLY A 55 12.05 -11.23 6.77
C GLY A 55 11.80 -9.75 6.47
N VAL A 56 10.95 -9.44 5.49
CA VAL A 56 10.59 -8.06 5.16
C VAL A 56 9.53 -7.53 6.12
N GLN A 57 9.72 -6.32 6.59
CA GLN A 57 8.78 -5.63 7.46
C GLN A 57 7.70 -4.95 6.62
N VAL A 58 6.48 -5.46 6.68
CA VAL A 58 5.36 -4.99 5.85
C VAL A 58 4.35 -4.21 6.69
N ALA A 59 4.10 -2.97 6.30
CA ALA A 59 2.94 -2.21 6.76
C ALA A 59 1.93 -2.05 5.62
N VAL A 60 0.64 -1.96 5.96
CA VAL A 60 -0.44 -1.92 4.97
C VAL A 60 -1.37 -0.74 5.23
N VAL A 61 -1.77 -0.03 4.18
CA VAL A 61 -2.89 0.91 4.17
C VAL A 61 -3.91 0.44 3.14
N ILE A 62 -5.18 0.33 3.53
CA ILE A 62 -6.25 -0.16 2.64
C ILE A 62 -7.33 0.91 2.48
N GLY A 63 -7.78 1.13 1.25
CA GLY A 63 -8.95 1.99 0.99
C GLY A 63 -10.27 1.36 1.45
N GLY A 64 -11.34 2.14 1.52
CA GLY A 64 -12.69 1.69 1.92
C GLY A 64 -13.72 1.68 0.78
N GLY A 65 -13.26 1.81 -0.47
CA GLY A 65 -14.11 2.07 -1.64
C GLY A 65 -15.08 0.93 -2.02
N ASN A 66 -14.82 -0.29 -1.57
CA ASN A 66 -15.70 -1.45 -1.73
C ASN A 66 -16.97 -1.37 -0.87
N PHE A 67 -16.92 -0.76 0.32
CA PHE A 67 -18.11 -0.55 1.15
C PHE A 67 -18.79 0.79 0.83
N PHE A 68 -17.99 1.78 0.43
CA PHE A 68 -18.48 3.14 0.35
C PHE A 68 -17.88 3.92 -0.82
N ARG A 69 -18.69 4.20 -1.84
CA ARG A 69 -18.32 5.07 -2.96
C ARG A 69 -18.68 6.52 -2.65
N GLY A 70 -17.89 7.17 -1.81
CA GLY A 70 -18.17 8.51 -1.26
C GLY A 70 -18.57 9.56 -2.31
N ALA A 71 -17.92 9.56 -3.48
CA ALA A 71 -18.25 10.47 -4.58
C ALA A 71 -19.69 10.29 -5.11
N GLN A 72 -20.21 9.06 -5.15
CA GLN A 72 -21.58 8.79 -5.61
C GLN A 72 -22.63 9.24 -4.58
N LEU A 73 -22.31 9.15 -3.29
CA LEU A 73 -23.22 9.54 -2.21
C LEU A 73 -23.23 11.05 -1.99
N GLN A 74 -22.09 11.72 -2.19
CA GLN A 74 -22.03 13.18 -2.21
C GLN A 74 -22.87 13.76 -3.36
N GLN A 75 -22.82 13.16 -4.55
CA GLN A 75 -23.70 13.53 -5.67
C GLN A 75 -25.19 13.38 -5.35
N ARG A 76 -25.53 12.53 -4.37
CA ARG A 76 -26.91 12.30 -3.89
C ARG A 76 -27.25 13.10 -2.63
N GLY A 77 -26.47 14.12 -2.29
CA GLY A 77 -26.77 15.08 -1.22
C GLY A 77 -26.17 14.76 0.14
N MET A 78 -25.30 13.75 0.25
CA MET A 78 -24.57 13.50 1.49
C MET A 78 -23.48 14.55 1.71
N GLU A 79 -23.39 15.08 2.92
CA GLU A 79 -22.33 16.00 3.30
C GLU A 79 -20.96 15.29 3.29
N ARG A 80 -19.94 15.96 2.75
CA ARG A 80 -18.63 15.37 2.46
C ARG A 80 -17.91 14.86 3.70
N MET A 81 -17.88 15.63 4.79
CA MET A 81 -17.24 15.24 6.05
C MET A 81 -17.81 13.91 6.56
N ARG A 82 -19.14 13.75 6.54
CA ARG A 82 -19.80 12.48 6.92
C ARG A 82 -19.44 11.34 5.98
N SER A 83 -19.45 11.58 4.67
CA SER A 83 -19.02 10.59 3.66
C SER A 83 -17.59 10.10 3.93
N ASP A 84 -16.67 10.99 4.27
CA ASP A 84 -15.27 10.64 4.53
C ASP A 84 -15.13 9.77 5.81
N TYR A 85 -15.90 10.06 6.87
CA TYR A 85 -15.95 9.18 8.05
C TYR A 85 -16.47 7.79 7.73
N MET A 86 -17.52 7.67 6.91
CA MET A 86 -18.02 6.37 6.46
C MET A 86 -16.96 5.61 5.66
N GLY A 87 -16.23 6.31 4.77
CA GLY A 87 -15.08 5.75 4.06
C GLY A 87 -14.00 5.26 5.01
N MET A 88 -13.66 6.03 6.05
CA MET A 88 -12.69 5.64 7.08
C MET A 88 -13.13 4.38 7.84
N LEU A 89 -14.42 4.24 8.18
CA LEU A 89 -14.92 2.99 8.78
C LEU A 89 -14.81 1.80 7.81
N GLY A 90 -15.05 2.02 6.52
CA GLY A 90 -14.81 1.00 5.49
C GLY A 90 -13.35 0.52 5.44
N THR A 91 -12.38 1.42 5.63
CA THR A 91 -10.96 1.02 5.73
C THR A 91 -10.71 0.12 6.95
N VAL A 92 -11.37 0.38 8.09
CA VAL A 92 -11.23 -0.46 9.29
C VAL A 92 -11.80 -1.85 9.04
N MET A 93 -12.96 -1.95 8.39
CA MET A 93 -13.56 -3.23 8.03
C MET A 93 -12.62 -4.07 7.15
N ASN A 94 -11.99 -3.45 6.14
CA ASN A 94 -11.00 -4.13 5.31
C ASN A 94 -9.73 -4.52 6.10
N SER A 95 -9.28 -3.68 7.03
CA SER A 95 -8.12 -4.00 7.87
C SER A 95 -8.36 -5.22 8.76
N LEU A 96 -9.55 -5.34 9.34
CA LEU A 96 -9.93 -6.52 10.14
C LEU A 96 -10.05 -7.77 9.28
N ALA A 97 -10.60 -7.65 8.08
CA ALA A 97 -10.66 -8.77 7.14
C ALA A 97 -9.25 -9.24 6.77
N LEU A 98 -8.35 -8.34 6.38
CA LEU A 98 -6.98 -8.72 6.04
C LEU A 98 -6.24 -9.31 7.24
N GLN A 99 -6.46 -8.79 8.45
CA GLN A 99 -5.89 -9.35 9.67
C GLN A 99 -6.26 -10.82 9.85
N ASP A 100 -7.54 -11.17 9.77
CA ASP A 100 -8.01 -12.55 9.94
C ASP A 100 -7.37 -13.52 8.92
N PHE A 101 -7.27 -13.10 7.65
CA PHE A 101 -6.66 -13.94 6.62
C PHE A 101 -5.13 -14.05 6.77
N LEU A 102 -4.43 -13.00 7.22
CA LEU A 102 -3.01 -13.08 7.54
C LEU A 102 -2.74 -13.99 8.74
N GLU A 103 -3.59 -13.94 9.77
CA GLU A 103 -3.46 -14.80 10.94
C GLU A 103 -3.70 -16.28 10.58
N LYS A 104 -4.62 -16.56 9.63
CA LYS A 104 -4.79 -17.91 9.05
C LYS A 104 -3.57 -18.40 8.26
N GLU A 105 -2.81 -17.48 7.68
CA GLU A 105 -1.51 -17.75 7.04
C GLU A 105 -0.35 -17.87 8.07
N GLY A 106 -0.65 -17.80 9.37
CA GLY A 106 0.33 -17.89 10.44
C GLY A 106 1.16 -16.61 10.64
N ILE A 107 0.69 -15.47 10.13
CA ILE A 107 1.39 -14.19 10.23
C ILE A 107 0.80 -13.34 11.38
N ASP A 108 1.62 -13.10 12.40
CA ASP A 108 1.26 -12.19 13.48
C ASP A 108 0.96 -10.79 12.94
N THR A 109 -0.25 -10.29 13.21
CA THR A 109 -0.74 -9.04 12.63
C THR A 109 -1.29 -8.10 13.69
N ARG A 110 -1.19 -6.78 13.48
CA ARG A 110 -1.79 -5.76 14.34
C ARG A 110 -2.48 -4.69 13.53
N VAL A 111 -3.77 -4.48 13.80
CA VAL A 111 -4.54 -3.36 13.25
C VAL A 111 -4.39 -2.15 14.17
N GLN A 112 -4.02 -1.01 13.60
CA GLN A 112 -3.96 0.28 14.27
C GLN A 112 -4.86 1.30 13.58
N THR A 113 -5.65 2.05 14.34
CA THR A 113 -6.59 3.03 13.78
C THR A 113 -6.27 4.46 14.18
N ALA A 114 -6.44 5.40 13.24
CA ALA A 114 -6.32 6.82 13.52
C ALA A 114 -7.49 7.37 14.36
N ILE A 115 -8.68 6.78 14.22
CA ILE A 115 -9.83 7.05 15.08
C ILE A 115 -9.83 6.01 16.20
N THR A 116 -9.79 6.44 17.45
CA THR A 116 -9.74 5.56 18.62
C THR A 116 -10.99 4.68 18.71
N MET A 117 -10.79 3.36 18.72
CA MET A 117 -11.86 2.37 18.88
C MET A 117 -11.36 1.15 19.67
N GLY A 118 -11.16 1.35 20.97
CA GLY A 118 -10.39 0.42 21.81
C GLY A 118 -10.90 -1.03 21.91
N GLN A 119 -12.18 -1.28 21.57
CA GLN A 119 -12.73 -2.65 21.52
C GLN A 119 -12.43 -3.38 20.20
N VAL A 120 -11.99 -2.66 19.17
CA VAL A 120 -11.85 -3.16 17.80
C VAL A 120 -10.40 -3.22 17.37
N ALA A 121 -9.62 -2.17 17.66
CA ALA A 121 -8.24 -2.05 17.20
C ALA A 121 -7.39 -1.18 18.13
N GLU A 122 -6.06 -1.34 18.05
CA GLU A 122 -5.12 -0.49 18.77
C GLU A 122 -5.20 0.97 18.24
N PRO A 123 -5.04 1.99 19.09
CA PRO A 123 -4.83 3.35 18.57
C PRO A 123 -3.48 3.42 17.85
N TYR A 124 -3.43 4.18 16.75
CA TYR A 124 -2.19 4.43 16.03
C TYR A 124 -1.19 5.22 16.90
N ILE A 125 -0.01 4.64 17.09
CA ILE A 125 1.14 5.28 17.74
C ILE A 125 2.38 4.91 16.90
N PRO A 126 3.07 5.88 16.27
CA PRO A 126 4.18 5.60 15.34
C PRO A 126 5.25 4.66 15.92
N LEU A 127 5.71 4.94 17.14
CA LEU A 127 6.74 4.14 17.81
C LEU A 127 6.25 2.72 18.13
N ARG A 128 4.95 2.53 18.38
CA ARG A 128 4.36 1.20 18.59
C ARG A 128 4.29 0.42 17.28
N ALA A 129 3.91 1.09 16.18
CA ALA A 129 3.91 0.49 14.84
C ALA A 129 5.31 0.00 14.47
N GLN A 130 6.35 0.83 14.65
CA GLN A 130 7.74 0.46 14.41
C GLN A 130 8.16 -0.77 15.25
N ARG A 131 7.80 -0.81 16.53
CA ARG A 131 8.09 -1.95 17.41
C ARG A 131 7.38 -3.24 17.01
N HIS A 132 6.18 -3.17 16.44
CA HIS A 132 5.50 -4.34 15.88
C HIS A 132 6.23 -4.84 14.62
N LEU A 133 6.60 -3.92 13.72
CA LEU A 133 7.36 -4.25 12.49
C LEU A 133 8.71 -4.89 12.81
N GLU A 134 9.44 -4.38 13.80
CA GLU A 134 10.72 -4.96 14.26
C GLU A 134 10.59 -6.38 14.81
N LYS A 135 9.40 -6.77 15.27
CA LYS A 135 9.09 -8.13 15.74
C LYS A 135 8.61 -9.06 14.62
N GLY A 136 8.66 -8.63 13.36
CA GLY A 136 8.20 -9.40 12.21
C GLY A 136 6.68 -9.42 12.04
N ARG A 137 5.95 -8.54 12.74
CA ARG A 137 4.49 -8.47 12.62
C ARG A 137 4.09 -7.59 11.44
N VAL A 138 2.99 -7.95 10.78
CA VAL A 138 2.34 -7.05 9.82
C VAL A 138 1.56 -5.98 10.60
N VAL A 139 1.71 -4.72 10.22
CA VAL A 139 0.93 -3.62 10.78
C VAL A 139 -0.04 -3.08 9.73
N ILE A 140 -1.33 -3.10 10.02
CA ILE A 140 -2.37 -2.61 9.11
C ILE A 140 -2.97 -1.32 9.69
N PHE A 141 -2.91 -0.24 8.93
CA PHE A 141 -3.47 1.05 9.33
C PHE A 141 -4.90 1.22 8.81
N GLY A 142 -5.85 1.31 9.74
CA GLY A 142 -7.24 1.64 9.48
C GLY A 142 -7.58 3.10 9.82
N ALA A 143 -8.76 3.52 9.38
CA ALA A 143 -9.32 4.86 9.56
C ALA A 143 -8.49 6.02 8.95
N GLY A 144 -7.65 5.75 7.94
CA GLY A 144 -6.90 6.80 7.23
C GLY A 144 -6.03 7.68 8.16
N MET A 145 -6.09 9.00 7.94
CA MET A 145 -5.50 9.99 8.85
C MET A 145 -6.43 10.36 10.03
N GLY A 146 -7.66 9.83 10.08
CA GLY A 146 -8.70 10.23 11.03
C GLY A 146 -9.33 11.59 10.73
N LEU A 147 -8.96 12.21 9.62
CA LEU A 147 -9.36 13.54 9.20
C LEU A 147 -10.08 13.46 7.85
N PRO A 148 -11.30 14.04 7.72
CA PRO A 148 -11.94 14.25 6.43
C PRO A 148 -11.06 15.05 5.47
N TYR A 149 -11.39 15.03 4.18
CA TYR A 149 -10.66 15.69 3.08
C TYR A 149 -9.33 15.05 2.65
N PHE A 150 -8.81 14.09 3.41
CA PHE A 150 -7.58 13.36 3.08
C PHE A 150 -7.85 11.99 2.47
N SER A 151 -6.98 11.60 1.54
CA SER A 151 -7.09 10.31 0.85
C SER A 151 -6.32 9.20 1.59
N THR A 152 -6.58 7.95 1.20
CA THR A 152 -5.76 6.82 1.66
C THR A 152 -4.36 6.80 1.04
N ASP A 153 -4.16 7.44 -0.13
CA ASP A 153 -2.83 7.60 -0.72
C ASP A 153 -2.01 8.61 0.12
N THR A 154 -2.61 9.71 0.58
CA THR A 154 -1.95 10.66 1.51
C THR A 154 -1.61 9.97 2.83
N THR A 155 -2.53 9.15 3.35
CA THR A 155 -2.30 8.34 4.55
C THR A 155 -1.09 7.41 4.35
N ALA A 156 -1.01 6.72 3.21
CA ALA A 156 0.10 5.83 2.89
C ALA A 156 1.44 6.55 2.88
N ALA A 157 1.53 7.71 2.23
CA ALA A 157 2.74 8.54 2.23
C ALA A 157 3.14 8.97 3.66
N GLN A 158 2.20 9.47 4.45
CA GLN A 158 2.46 9.87 5.84
C GLN A 158 2.97 8.69 6.67
N ARG A 159 2.24 7.57 6.67
CA ARG A 159 2.57 6.40 7.51
C ARG A 159 3.92 5.81 7.11
N ALA A 160 4.25 5.81 5.82
CA ALA A 160 5.53 5.33 5.31
C ALA A 160 6.69 6.14 5.88
N LEU A 161 6.55 7.48 5.92
CA LEU A 161 7.54 8.37 6.52
C LEU A 161 7.67 8.13 8.03
N GLU A 162 6.55 8.06 8.75
CA GLU A 162 6.55 7.88 10.22
C GLU A 162 7.15 6.54 10.66
N ILE A 163 6.93 5.47 9.89
CA ILE A 163 7.51 4.16 10.19
C ILE A 163 8.90 3.97 9.55
N GLY A 164 9.43 4.94 8.81
CA GLY A 164 10.72 4.81 8.12
C GLY A 164 10.73 3.68 7.07
N ALA A 165 9.65 3.52 6.32
CA ALA A 165 9.63 2.64 5.16
C ALA A 165 10.59 3.15 4.07
N GLN A 166 11.09 2.24 3.24
CA GLN A 166 12.05 2.56 2.18
C GLN A 166 11.35 2.84 0.84
N VAL A 167 10.09 2.44 0.70
CA VAL A 167 9.27 2.64 -0.49
C VAL A 167 7.79 2.54 -0.14
N VAL A 168 6.97 3.33 -0.84
CA VAL A 168 5.51 3.15 -0.89
C VAL A 168 5.17 2.30 -2.11
N LEU A 169 4.68 1.09 -1.87
CA LEU A 169 4.22 0.17 -2.89
C LEU A 169 2.73 0.45 -3.17
N MET A 170 2.43 1.16 -4.25
CA MET A 170 1.06 1.44 -4.67
C MET A 170 0.53 0.33 -5.58
N ALA A 171 -0.22 -0.59 -4.99
CA ALA A 171 -0.89 -1.66 -5.70
C ALA A 171 -2.15 -1.13 -6.40
N LYS A 172 -2.20 -1.29 -7.72
CA LYS A 172 -3.31 -0.88 -8.59
C LYS A 172 -3.78 -2.07 -9.44
N ALA A 173 -4.86 -1.88 -10.19
CA ALA A 173 -5.36 -2.83 -11.19
C ALA A 173 -4.77 -2.58 -12.60
N VAL A 174 -3.69 -1.78 -12.69
CA VAL A 174 -2.98 -1.45 -13.93
C VAL A 174 -1.49 -1.71 -13.72
N ASP A 175 -0.77 -1.98 -14.81
CA ASP A 175 0.65 -2.37 -14.76
C ASP A 175 1.58 -1.29 -14.23
N GLY A 176 1.21 -0.02 -14.34
CA GLY A 176 1.95 1.10 -13.77
C GLY A 176 1.38 2.43 -14.24
N ILE A 177 2.28 3.40 -14.40
CA ILE A 177 1.99 4.74 -14.92
C ILE A 177 2.22 4.73 -16.43
N PHE A 178 1.21 5.16 -17.17
CA PHE A 178 1.27 5.28 -18.62
C PHE A 178 1.42 6.76 -19.03
N THR A 179 1.94 7.00 -20.24
CA THR A 179 2.02 8.34 -20.84
C THR A 179 0.66 9.02 -21.03
N ALA A 180 -0.41 8.22 -21.17
CA ALA A 180 -1.80 8.64 -21.23
C ALA A 180 -2.72 7.53 -20.66
N ASP A 181 -4.03 7.79 -20.50
CA ASP A 181 -4.97 6.72 -20.06
C ASP A 181 -5.08 5.65 -21.17
N PRO A 182 -4.60 4.41 -20.94
CA PRO A 182 -4.56 3.37 -21.97
C PRO A 182 -5.96 2.90 -22.42
N ARG A 183 -7.01 3.24 -21.65
CA ARG A 183 -8.40 2.93 -22.03
C ARG A 183 -8.96 3.89 -23.08
N VAL A 184 -8.35 5.07 -23.21
CA VAL A 184 -8.78 6.14 -24.13
C VAL A 184 -7.74 6.36 -25.24
N HIS A 185 -6.47 6.12 -24.94
CA HIS A 185 -5.35 6.33 -25.85
C HIS A 185 -4.64 5.00 -26.13
N PRO A 186 -4.84 4.40 -27.32
CA PRO A 186 -4.21 3.12 -27.68
C PRO A 186 -2.68 3.17 -27.70
N ASP A 187 -2.11 4.35 -27.99
CA ASP A 187 -0.65 4.57 -28.06
C ASP A 187 -0.04 4.90 -26.68
N ALA A 188 -0.78 4.68 -25.59
CA ALA A 188 -0.27 4.90 -24.24
C ALA A 188 0.82 3.88 -23.90
N GLU A 189 2.02 4.37 -23.59
CA GLU A 189 3.18 3.53 -23.25
C GLU A 189 3.39 3.47 -21.74
N LEU A 190 3.74 2.30 -21.24
CA LEU A 190 4.09 2.10 -19.83
C LEU A 190 5.46 2.73 -19.55
N LEU A 191 5.50 3.63 -18.56
CA LEU A 191 6.74 4.23 -18.08
C LEU A 191 7.40 3.28 -17.08
N THR A 192 8.69 3.01 -17.23
CA THR A 192 9.44 2.21 -16.23
C THR A 192 9.91 3.06 -15.06
N THR A 193 10.21 4.34 -15.31
CA THR A 193 10.68 5.30 -14.31
C THR A 193 10.21 6.70 -14.67
N ILE A 194 9.83 7.48 -13.66
CA ILE A 194 9.40 8.87 -13.81
C ILE A 194 9.74 9.65 -12.55
N THR A 195 9.97 10.95 -12.64
CA THR A 195 10.20 11.76 -11.43
C THR A 195 8.90 12.20 -10.76
N HIS A 196 8.92 12.42 -9.44
CA HIS A 196 7.75 12.97 -8.73
C HIS A 196 7.28 14.28 -9.38
N ARG A 197 8.23 15.13 -9.76
CA ARG A 197 7.95 16.40 -10.44
C ARG A 197 7.28 16.20 -11.80
N GLN A 198 7.76 15.25 -12.60
CA GLN A 198 7.14 14.92 -13.89
C GLN A 198 5.69 14.42 -13.71
N VAL A 199 5.43 13.58 -12.70
CA VAL A 199 4.07 13.12 -12.39
C VAL A 199 3.13 14.30 -12.09
N ILE A 200 3.59 15.27 -11.28
CA ILE A 200 2.81 16.45 -10.91
C ILE A 200 2.62 17.38 -12.13
N ASP A 201 3.70 17.73 -12.84
CA ASP A 201 3.69 18.67 -13.95
C ASP A 201 2.83 18.16 -15.12
N GLN A 202 2.83 16.85 -15.37
CA GLN A 202 2.02 16.22 -16.42
C GLN A 202 0.59 15.86 -15.97
N GLY A 203 0.26 16.07 -14.69
CA GLY A 203 -1.07 15.76 -14.13
C GLY A 203 -1.45 14.28 -14.26
N LEU A 204 -0.49 13.37 -14.19
CA LEU A 204 -0.74 11.94 -14.33
C LEU A 204 -1.58 11.43 -13.14
N LYS A 205 -2.77 10.91 -13.43
CA LYS A 205 -3.78 10.52 -12.42
C LYS A 205 -3.48 9.17 -11.75
N VAL A 206 -2.38 9.11 -11.01
CA VAL A 206 -1.88 7.86 -10.40
C VAL A 206 -2.26 7.77 -8.92
N ALA A 207 -2.14 8.88 -8.20
CA ALA A 207 -2.54 9.08 -6.81
C ALA A 207 -2.92 10.56 -6.64
N ASP A 208 -3.42 10.93 -5.46
CA ASP A 208 -3.69 12.35 -5.20
C ASP A 208 -2.38 13.17 -5.14
N ALA A 209 -2.45 14.43 -5.55
CA ALA A 209 -1.28 15.30 -5.63
C ALA A 209 -0.62 15.54 -4.27
N THR A 210 -1.38 15.53 -3.17
CA THR A 210 -0.85 15.73 -1.81
C THR A 210 0.08 14.58 -1.42
N ALA A 211 -0.29 13.34 -1.76
CA ALA A 211 0.56 12.18 -1.52
C ALA A 211 1.89 12.26 -2.29
N PHE A 212 1.83 12.64 -3.57
CA PHE A 212 3.04 12.80 -4.39
C PHE A 212 3.95 13.93 -3.89
N SER A 213 3.39 15.09 -3.56
CA SER A 213 4.18 16.20 -3.00
C SER A 213 4.84 15.81 -1.69
N LEU A 214 4.11 15.14 -0.78
CA LEU A 214 4.67 14.67 0.49
C LEU A 214 5.83 13.68 0.27
N CYS A 215 5.69 12.77 -0.69
CA CYS A 215 6.77 11.84 -1.04
C CYS A 215 7.96 12.56 -1.70
N MET A 216 7.72 13.53 -2.58
CA MET A 216 8.74 14.33 -3.25
C MET A 216 9.60 15.10 -2.24
N ASP A 217 8.95 15.84 -1.33
CA ASP A 217 9.61 16.69 -0.35
C ASP A 217 10.50 15.91 0.63
N ASN A 218 10.24 14.61 0.77
CA ASN A 218 10.95 13.72 1.68
C ASN A 218 11.79 12.64 0.96
N GLY A 219 11.91 12.71 -0.37
CA GLY A 219 12.66 11.74 -1.17
C GLY A 219 12.15 10.29 -1.04
N MET A 220 10.87 10.10 -0.73
CA MET A 220 10.24 8.79 -0.58
C MET A 220 9.90 8.20 -1.96
N PRO A 221 10.51 7.07 -2.37
CA PRO A 221 10.16 6.41 -3.62
C PRO A 221 8.74 5.84 -3.58
N ILE A 222 8.07 5.86 -4.72
CA ILE A 222 6.78 5.20 -4.93
C ILE A 222 6.94 4.19 -6.05
N LEU A 223 6.54 2.93 -5.83
CA LEU A 223 6.46 1.93 -6.89
C LEU A 223 5.00 1.65 -7.20
N VAL A 224 4.58 1.92 -8.43
CA VAL A 224 3.21 1.66 -8.90
C VAL A 224 3.22 0.40 -9.73
N PHE A 225 2.42 -0.59 -9.35
CA PHE A 225 2.42 -1.90 -9.99
C PHE A 225 1.05 -2.57 -9.93
N ASN A 226 0.86 -3.58 -10.77
CA ASN A 226 -0.36 -4.38 -10.81
C ASN A 226 -0.36 -5.45 -9.71
N LEU A 227 -1.38 -5.43 -8.84
CA LEU A 227 -1.56 -6.41 -7.78
C LEU A 227 -2.18 -7.72 -8.26
N LEU A 228 -2.95 -7.69 -9.35
CA LEU A 228 -3.73 -8.84 -9.83
C LEU A 228 -2.85 -9.95 -10.39
N THR A 229 -1.60 -9.64 -10.73
CA THR A 229 -0.61 -10.62 -11.15
C THR A 229 0.01 -11.27 -9.92
N ASP A 230 -0.19 -12.58 -9.78
CA ASP A 230 0.37 -13.34 -8.66
C ASP A 230 1.89 -13.19 -8.56
N GLY A 231 2.37 -13.05 -7.32
CA GLY A 231 3.78 -12.86 -6.99
C GLY A 231 4.30 -11.43 -7.15
N ASN A 232 3.51 -10.49 -7.67
CA ASN A 232 4.02 -9.14 -7.91
C ASN A 232 4.40 -8.37 -6.63
N ILE A 233 3.79 -8.64 -5.48
CA ILE A 233 4.24 -8.03 -4.22
C ILE A 233 5.67 -8.48 -3.91
N ALA A 234 5.97 -9.78 -4.01
CA ALA A 234 7.30 -10.30 -3.76
C ALA A 234 8.32 -9.73 -4.75
N ARG A 235 7.98 -9.66 -6.03
CA ARG A 235 8.82 -9.09 -7.09
C ARG A 235 9.08 -7.60 -6.88
N ALA A 236 8.06 -6.82 -6.47
CA ALA A 236 8.19 -5.41 -6.12
C ALA A 236 9.18 -5.21 -4.96
N VAL A 237 9.05 -6.03 -3.92
CA VAL A 237 9.91 -5.97 -2.73
C VAL A 237 11.34 -6.43 -3.03
N ALA A 238 11.47 -7.42 -3.92
CA ALA A 238 12.73 -7.89 -4.48
C ALA A 238 13.40 -6.87 -5.43
N GLY A 239 12.74 -5.76 -5.74
CA GLY A 239 13.22 -4.69 -6.62
C GLY A 239 13.38 -5.13 -8.07
N GLU A 240 12.61 -6.13 -8.49
CA GLU A 240 12.48 -6.46 -9.90
C GLU A 240 11.88 -5.26 -10.65
N LYS A 241 12.22 -5.15 -11.94
CA LYS A 241 11.70 -4.11 -12.83
C LYS A 241 10.26 -4.41 -13.21
N ILE A 242 9.32 -4.16 -12.29
CA ILE A 242 7.89 -4.24 -12.52
C ILE A 242 7.23 -2.87 -12.35
N GLY A 243 6.24 -2.59 -13.19
CA GLY A 243 5.51 -1.32 -13.20
C GLY A 243 6.40 -0.09 -13.32
N THR A 244 6.08 0.94 -12.54
CA THR A 244 6.75 2.25 -12.64
C THR A 244 7.32 2.68 -11.29
N LEU A 245 8.63 2.92 -11.26
CA LEU A 245 9.29 3.56 -10.13
C LEU A 245 9.21 5.08 -10.25
N VAL A 246 8.62 5.72 -9.25
CA VAL A 246 8.64 7.17 -9.08
C VAL A 246 9.72 7.54 -8.06
N THR A 247 10.71 8.29 -8.50
CA THR A 247 11.87 8.67 -7.69
C THR A 247 12.35 10.09 -8.04
N SER A 248 13.30 10.65 -7.30
CA SER A 248 13.81 12.01 -7.53
C SER A 248 14.52 12.18 -8.87
#